data_AF-A0A4Y2KBN0-F1
#
_entry.id   AF-A0A4Y2KBN0-F1
#
_cell.length_a   1.000
_cell.length_b   1.000
_cell.length_c   1.000
_cell.angle_alpha   90.00
_cell.angle_beta   90.00
_cell.angle_gamma   90.00
#
_symmetry.space_group_name_H-M   'P 1'
#
loop_
_entity.id
_entity.type
_entity.pdbx_description
1 polymer ?
#
loop_
_entity_poly.entity_id
_entity_poly.type
_entity_poly.pdbx_seq_one_letter_code
_entity_poly.pdbx_strand_id
1 'polypeptide(L)'
;MLKICHLPFEPAISFSWTEEEEIDETEDLKYETEKIISHTEGTAALDVALRYIEQQPDALPHNVLFLKRLRDNAARKRLSAQKQTTLDSFFKH
;
A
#
# COMPACT_ATOMS: atom_id res chain seq x y z
N MET A 1 -39.28 -27.66 -9.56
CA MET A 1 -38.22 -27.26 -10.52
C MET A 1 -37.64 -25.93 -10.05
N LEU A 2 -36.51 -25.93 -9.35
CA LEU A 2 -35.79 -24.70 -8.99
C LEU A 2 -34.75 -24.43 -10.09
N LYS A 3 -34.86 -23.29 -10.77
CA LYS A 3 -33.84 -22.80 -11.70
C LYS A 3 -32.76 -22.09 -10.89
N ILE A 4 -31.58 -22.68 -10.83
CA ILE A 4 -30.37 -22.02 -10.32
C ILE A 4 -29.95 -21.03 -11.41
N CYS A 5 -30.08 -19.73 -11.14
CA CYS A 5 -29.52 -18.70 -11.99
C CYS A 5 -28.00 -18.75 -11.85
N HIS A 6 -27.33 -19.30 -12.86
CA HIS A 6 -25.88 -19.31 -12.98
C HIS A 6 -25.43 -17.89 -13.35
N LEU A 7 -25.14 -17.07 -12.34
CA LEU A 7 -24.39 -15.82 -12.54
C LEU A 7 -22.93 -16.17 -12.82
N PRO A 8 -22.30 -15.63 -13.87
CA PRO A 8 -20.88 -15.86 -14.11
C PRO A 8 -20.06 -15.19 -13.01
N PHE A 9 -19.39 -16.02 -12.23
CA PHE A 9 -18.31 -15.61 -11.34
C PHE A 9 -17.13 -15.22 -12.23
N GLU A 10 -16.77 -13.94 -12.28
CA GLU A 10 -15.53 -13.49 -12.91
C GLU A 10 -14.44 -13.38 -11.83
N PRO A 11 -13.42 -14.26 -11.82
CA PRO A 11 -12.19 -14.03 -11.09
C PRO A 11 -11.14 -13.49 -12.06
N ALA A 12 -10.90 -12.18 -12.07
CA ALA A 12 -9.73 -11.64 -12.75
C ALA A 12 -9.33 -10.27 -12.19
N ILE A 13 -8.66 -10.26 -11.04
CA ILE A 13 -7.65 -9.23 -10.80
C ILE A 13 -6.31 -9.94 -10.91
N SER A 14 -5.82 -10.04 -12.15
CA SER A 14 -4.42 -10.35 -12.43
C SER A 14 -3.61 -9.13 -12.04
N PHE A 15 -3.17 -9.08 -10.78
CA PHE A 15 -2.16 -8.11 -10.36
C PHE A 15 -0.79 -8.67 -10.75
N SER A 16 -0.40 -8.45 -12.01
CA SER A 16 0.95 -8.76 -12.48
C SER A 16 1.90 -7.70 -11.93
N TRP A 17 2.72 -8.07 -10.95
CA TRP A 17 3.95 -7.34 -10.68
C TRP A 17 4.90 -7.61 -11.85
N THR A 18 5.10 -6.62 -12.72
CA THR A 18 6.19 -6.66 -13.71
C THR A 18 7.42 -6.08 -13.02
N GLU A 19 8.33 -6.95 -12.57
CA GLU A 19 9.70 -6.56 -12.24
C GLU A 19 10.59 -6.86 -13.44
N GLU A 20 11.63 -6.03 -13.58
CA GLU A 20 12.75 -6.07 -14.54
C GLU A 20 12.57 -5.24 -15.83
N GLU A 21 13.01 -3.98 -15.76
CA GLU A 21 13.59 -3.30 -16.92
C GLU A 21 14.92 -2.64 -16.48
N GLU A 22 15.98 -3.10 -17.12
CA GLU A 22 17.38 -2.64 -17.02
C GLU A 22 17.44 -1.14 -17.39
N ILE A 23 17.86 -0.30 -16.43
CA ILE A 23 17.96 1.14 -16.64
C ILE A 23 19.29 1.43 -17.36
N ASP A 24 19.22 1.63 -18.68
CA ASP A 24 20.28 2.25 -19.46
C ASP A 24 20.30 3.76 -19.17
N GLU A 25 21.42 4.22 -18.62
CA GLU A 25 21.65 5.60 -18.20
C GLU A 25 21.88 6.46 -19.45
N THR A 26 20.87 7.21 -19.91
CA THR A 26 20.98 8.60 -20.40
C THR A 26 19.77 8.99 -21.23
N GLU A 27 18.78 9.63 -20.61
CA GLU A 27 18.08 10.77 -21.22
C GLU A 27 17.27 11.48 -20.13
N ASP A 28 17.47 12.80 -20.02
CA ASP A 28 16.75 13.74 -19.14
C ASP A 28 15.24 13.73 -19.44
N LEU A 29 14.55 12.68 -19.03
CA LEU A 29 13.11 12.69 -18.87
C LEU A 29 12.84 13.42 -17.57
N LYS A 30 12.43 14.68 -17.71
CA LYS A 30 11.82 15.48 -16.65
C LYS A 30 10.52 14.80 -16.23
N TYR A 31 10.62 13.69 -15.50
CA TYR A 31 9.50 13.07 -14.80
C TYR A 31 8.93 14.16 -13.90
N GLU A 32 7.70 14.60 -14.19
CA GLU A 32 6.81 15.13 -13.15
C GLU A 32 7.05 14.23 -11.94
N THR A 33 7.72 14.76 -10.91
CA THR A 33 8.11 13.93 -9.78
C THR A 33 6.81 13.51 -9.15
N GLU A 34 6.32 12.30 -9.48
CA GLU A 34 5.09 11.76 -8.93
C GLU A 34 5.23 11.95 -7.43
N LYS A 35 4.35 12.75 -6.84
CA LYS A 35 4.51 13.19 -5.47
C LYS A 35 4.37 11.96 -4.57
N ILE A 36 5.50 11.34 -4.24
CA ILE A 36 5.55 10.15 -3.43
C ILE A 36 4.98 10.50 -2.06
N ILE A 37 3.90 9.82 -1.69
CA ILE A 37 3.26 10.01 -0.40
C ILE A 37 4.26 9.62 0.69
N SER A 38 4.54 10.55 1.60
CA SER A 38 5.43 10.27 2.74
C SER A 38 4.83 9.22 3.66
N HIS A 39 5.65 8.46 4.39
CA HIS A 39 5.15 7.48 5.36
C HIS A 39 4.21 8.08 6.41
N THR A 40 4.47 9.31 6.84
CA THR A 40 3.62 10.04 7.78
C THR A 40 2.25 10.37 7.17
N GLU A 41 2.23 10.87 5.94
CA GLU A 41 1.01 11.21 5.21
C GLU A 41 0.18 9.95 4.91
N GLY A 42 0.83 8.88 4.43
CA GLY A 42 0.17 7.60 4.18
C GLY A 42 -0.44 6.99 5.45
N THR A 43 0.27 7.07 6.59
CA THR A 43 -0.28 6.58 7.87
C THR A 43 -1.48 7.40 8.32
N ALA A 44 -1.40 8.73 8.22
CA ALA A 44 -2.51 9.61 8.58
C ALA A 44 -3.76 9.36 7.70
N ALA A 45 -3.55 9.16 6.39
CA ALA A 45 -4.64 8.82 5.46
C ALA A 45 -5.31 7.48 5.83
N LEU A 46 -4.53 6.46 6.20
CA LEU A 46 -5.06 5.17 6.64
C LEU A 46 -5.87 5.27 7.93
N ASP A 47 -5.43 6.11 8.89
CA ASP A 47 -6.18 6.33 10.13
C ASP A 47 -7.50 7.09 9.88
N VAL A 48 -7.54 8.01 8.91
CA VAL A 48 -8.79 8.65 8.47
C VAL A 48 -9.72 7.64 7.80
N ALA A 49 -9.20 6.84 6.86
CA ALA A 49 -9.98 5.83 6.15
C ALA A 49 -10.57 4.78 7.12
N LEU A 50 -9.79 4.34 8.11
CA LEU A 50 -10.26 3.38 9.11
C LEU A 50 -11.42 3.95 9.93
N ARG A 51 -11.31 5.19 10.41
CA ARG A 51 -12.40 5.87 11.13
C ARG A 51 -13.65 6.01 10.27
N TYR A 52 -13.49 6.36 8.99
CA TYR A 52 -14.60 6.47 8.07
C TYR A 52 -15.35 5.13 7.92
N ILE A 53 -14.63 4.03 7.69
CA ILE A 53 -15.24 2.70 7.55
C ILE A 53 -15.91 2.27 8.85
N GLU A 54 -15.28 2.46 10.00
CA GLU A 54 -15.85 2.09 11.31
C GLU A 54 -17.15 2.85 11.63
N GLN A 55 -17.39 4.01 11.00
CA GLN A 55 -18.62 4.80 11.13
C GLN A 55 -19.75 4.36 10.18
N GLN A 56 -19.45 3.56 9.15
CA GLN A 56 -20.48 3.15 8.20
C GLN A 56 -21.42 2.09 8.80
N PRO A 57 -22.74 2.19 8.56
CA PRO A 57 -23.71 1.23 9.12
C PRO A 57 -23.57 -0.18 8.53
N ASP A 58 -22.98 -0.29 7.35
CA ASP A 58 -22.70 -1.52 6.60
C ASP A 58 -21.23 -1.93 6.65
N ALA A 59 -20.47 -1.41 7.62
CA ALA A 59 -19.05 -1.69 7.77
C ALA A 59 -18.77 -3.20 7.88
N LEU A 60 -18.24 -3.77 6.80
CA LEU A 60 -17.90 -5.19 6.78
C LEU A 60 -16.63 -5.44 7.61
N PRO A 61 -16.63 -6.43 8.53
CA PRO A 61 -15.47 -6.69 9.40
C PRO A 61 -14.16 -6.95 8.63
N HIS A 62 -14.26 -7.52 7.42
CA HIS A 62 -13.08 -7.78 6.59
C HIS A 62 -12.42 -6.50 6.06
N ASN A 63 -13.20 -5.45 5.77
CA ASN A 63 -12.67 -4.15 5.33
C ASN A 63 -11.88 -3.47 6.45
N VAL A 64 -12.44 -3.50 7.67
CA VAL A 64 -11.78 -2.96 8.87
C VAL A 64 -10.48 -3.71 9.15
N LEU A 65 -10.49 -5.03 9.07
CA LEU A 65 -9.31 -5.86 9.31
C LEU A 65 -8.23 -5.62 8.24
N PHE A 66 -8.63 -5.47 6.98
CA PHE A 66 -7.72 -5.18 5.88
C PHE A 66 -6.99 -3.85 6.07
N LEU A 67 -7.72 -2.76 6.40
CA LEU A 67 -7.12 -1.46 6.65
C LEU A 67 -6.19 -1.45 7.86
N LYS A 68 -6.56 -2.16 8.95
CA LYS A 68 -5.69 -2.32 10.12
C LYS A 68 -4.38 -3.01 9.73
N ARG A 69 -4.44 -4.07 8.92
CA ARG A 69 -3.25 -4.78 8.44
C ARG A 69 -2.35 -3.90 7.57
N LEU A 70 -2.95 -3.07 6.72
CA LEU A 70 -2.22 -2.13 5.87
C LEU A 70 -1.50 -1.06 6.69
N ARG A 71 -2.18 -0.47 7.68
CA ARG A 71 -1.58 0.49 8.62
C ARG A 71 -0.42 -0.14 9.40
N ASP A 72 -0.60 -1.36 9.91
CA ASP A 72 0.46 -2.04 10.66
C ASP A 72 1.66 -2.39 9.76
N ASN A 73 1.43 -2.69 8.47
CA ASN A 73 2.50 -2.88 7.50
C ASN A 73 3.27 -1.56 7.25
N ALA A 74 2.55 -0.44 7.06
CA ALA A 74 3.17 0.87 6.90
C ALA A 74 4.01 1.25 8.14
N ALA A 75 3.51 1.00 9.35
CA ALA A 75 4.24 1.23 10.59
C ALA A 75 5.52 0.38 10.67
N ARG A 76 5.45 -0.91 10.30
CA ARG A 76 6.63 -1.79 10.24
C ARG A 76 7.67 -1.28 9.23
N LYS A 77 7.25 -0.86 8.04
CA LYS A 77 8.14 -0.30 7.01
C LYS A 77 8.86 0.95 7.49
N ARG A 78 8.17 1.84 8.23
CA ARG A 78 8.79 3.01 8.85
C ARG A 78 9.88 2.61 9.85
N LEU A 79 9.60 1.62 10.69
CA LEU A 79 10.57 1.13 11.69
C LEU A 79 11.78 0.45 11.05
N SER A 80 11.59 -0.32 9.98
CA SER A 80 12.72 -0.94 9.26
C SER A 80 13.58 0.09 8.54
N ALA A 81 12.97 1.08 7.89
CA ALA A 81 13.70 2.19 7.26
C ALA A 81 14.52 2.97 8.29
N GLN A 82 13.92 3.27 9.46
CA GLN A 82 14.63 3.93 10.55
C GLN A 82 15.83 3.11 11.05
N LYS A 83 15.68 1.79 11.19
CA LYS A 83 16.80 0.91 11.58
C LYS A 83 17.97 0.96 10.59
N GLN A 84 17.69 1.04 9.28
CA GLN A 84 18.75 1.10 8.26
C GLN A 84 19.62 2.37 8.39
N THR A 85 19.02 3.53 8.70
CA THR A 85 19.78 4.80 8.89
C THR A 85 20.80 4.75 10.02
N THR A 86 20.68 3.78 10.95
CA THR A 86 21.58 3.66 12.09
C THR A 86 23.01 3.26 11.66
N LEU A 87 23.19 2.58 10.52
CA LEU A 87 24.52 2.17 10.05
C LEU A 87 25.37 3.35 9.51
N ASP A 88 24.76 4.35 8.90
CA ASP A 88 25.49 5.56 8.45
C ASP A 88 26.08 6.37 9.62
N SER A 89 25.53 6.18 10.84
CA SER A 89 26.11 6.78 12.05
C SER A 89 27.40 6.10 12.50
N PHE A 90 27.64 4.84 12.12
CA PHE A 90 28.86 4.10 12.48
C PHE A 90 30.10 4.56 11.71
N PHE A 91 29.94 5.11 10.51
CA PHE A 91 31.06 5.55 9.67
C PHE A 91 31.45 7.02 9.87
N LYS A 92 30.81 7.73 10.82
CA LYS A 92 31.08 9.14 11.12
C LYS A 92 32.13 9.36 12.21
N HIS A 93 33.01 8.39 12.47
CA HIS A 93 34.07 8.48 13.46
C HIS A 93 35.46 8.59 12.85
#